data_AF-A0A8D0FY73-F1
#
_entry.id   AF-A0A8D0FY73-F1
#
_cell.length_a   1.000
_cell.length_b   1.000
_cell.length_c   1.000
_cell.angle_alpha   90.00
_cell.angle_beta   90.00
_cell.angle_gamma   90.00
#
_symmetry.space_group_name_H-M   'P 1'
#
loop_
_entity.id
_entity.type
_entity.pdbx_description
1 polymer ?
#
loop_
_entity_poly.entity_id
_entity_poly.type
_entity_poly.pdbx_seq_one_letter_code
_entity_poly.pdbx_strand_id
1 'polypeptide(L)'
;MLCWGNASFGQLGLGGIDEEIVLEPRKSDFFLNKRVRDVGCGLRHTVFVLDDGTVYTCGCNDLGQLGHEKLETTNCETWLSPHIFAYCAAGQCHYLLFPAWKHFI
;
A
#
# COMPACT_ATOMS: atom_id res chain seq x y z
N MET A 1 -4.80 10.29 5.95
CA MET A 1 -3.68 10.22 5.00
C MET A 1 -4.01 11.06 3.78
N LEU A 2 -3.04 11.83 3.28
CA LEU A 2 -3.17 12.61 2.06
C LEU A 2 -2.23 12.03 1.01
N CYS A 3 -2.71 11.88 -0.22
CA CYS A 3 -1.96 11.33 -1.34
C CYS A 3 -2.07 12.26 -2.55
N TRP A 4 -0.96 12.45 -3.26
CA TRP A 4 -0.89 13.24 -4.49
C TRP A 4 0.30 12.78 -5.33
N GLY A 5 0.35 13.19 -6.60
CA GLY A 5 1.36 12.79 -7.57
C GLY A 5 0.81 11.82 -8.62
N ASN A 6 1.66 10.91 -9.10
CA ASN A 6 1.27 9.94 -10.13
C ASN A 6 0.37 8.84 -9.54
N ALA A 7 -0.73 8.58 -10.24
CA ALA A 7 -1.74 7.58 -9.92
C ALA A 7 -2.01 6.59 -11.06
N SER A 8 -1.20 6.58 -12.12
CA SER A 8 -1.40 5.77 -13.33
C SER A 8 -1.49 4.26 -13.05
N PHE A 9 -0.98 3.78 -11.90
CA PHE A 9 -1.06 2.39 -11.47
C PHE A 9 -1.90 2.20 -10.20
N GLY A 10 -2.60 3.23 -9.74
CA GLY A 10 -3.35 3.22 -8.49
C GLY A 10 -2.48 3.28 -7.23
N GLN A 11 -1.18 3.61 -7.35
CA GLN A 11 -0.22 3.59 -6.25
C GLN A 11 -0.48 4.65 -5.16
N LEU A 12 -1.41 5.59 -5.39
CA LEU A 12 -1.84 6.53 -4.35
C LEU A 12 -2.83 5.92 -3.36
N GLY A 13 -3.46 4.77 -3.68
CA GLY A 13 -4.45 4.15 -2.80
C GLY A 13 -5.69 5.02 -2.56
N LEU A 14 -6.09 5.79 -3.58
CA LEU A 14 -7.26 6.68 -3.53
C LEU A 14 -8.57 5.98 -3.94
N GLY A 15 -8.51 4.74 -4.42
CA GLY A 15 -9.68 3.92 -4.74
C GLY A 15 -10.30 4.23 -6.11
N GLY A 16 -9.72 3.67 -7.18
CA GLY A 16 -10.36 3.65 -8.49
C GLY A 16 -10.60 5.02 -9.12
N ILE A 17 -9.71 5.98 -8.84
CA ILE A 17 -9.77 7.28 -9.48
C ILE A 17 -9.40 7.16 -10.96
N ASP A 18 -10.09 7.90 -11.82
CA ASP A 18 -9.80 7.92 -13.27
C ASP A 18 -8.61 8.83 -13.60
N GLU A 19 -8.18 9.69 -12.66
CA GLU A 19 -7.09 10.63 -12.91
C GLU A 19 -5.71 9.95 -12.82
N GLU A 20 -4.89 10.12 -13.85
CA GLU A 20 -3.50 9.63 -13.85
C GLU A 20 -2.57 10.44 -12.95
N ILE A 21 -2.91 11.71 -12.69
CA ILE A 21 -2.11 12.63 -11.86
C ILE A 21 -3.04 13.41 -10.94
N VAL A 22 -2.75 13.37 -9.65
CA VAL A 22 -3.41 14.15 -8.61
C VAL A 22 -2.49 15.30 -8.22
N LEU A 23 -2.84 16.53 -8.59
CA LEU A 23 -1.97 17.70 -8.41
C LEU A 23 -1.98 18.26 -6.98
N GLU A 24 -3.05 18.00 -6.22
CA GLU A 24 -3.25 18.54 -4.88
C GLU A 24 -3.43 17.41 -3.85
N PRO A 25 -2.98 17.59 -2.60
CA PRO A 25 -3.16 16.60 -1.55
C PRO A 25 -4.62 16.15 -1.40
N ARG A 26 -4.90 14.90 -1.78
CA ARG A 26 -6.26 14.32 -1.71
C ARG A 26 -6.34 13.35 -0.54
N LYS A 27 -7.40 13.44 0.25
CA LYS A 27 -7.67 12.50 1.33
C LYS A 27 -8.06 11.14 0.75
N SER A 28 -7.45 10.07 1.25
CA SER A 28 -7.91 8.71 0.96
C SER A 28 -9.00 8.31 1.95
N ASP A 29 -10.20 8.01 1.44
CA ASP A 29 -11.33 7.57 2.25
C ASP A 29 -11.13 6.17 2.81
N PHE A 30 -10.30 5.35 2.15
CA PHE A 30 -9.97 4.00 2.60
C PHE A 30 -9.38 3.98 4.02
N PHE A 31 -8.63 5.02 4.40
CA PHE A 31 -7.95 5.13 5.68
C PHE A 31 -8.70 6.00 6.70
N LEU A 32 -9.95 6.40 6.45
CA LEU A 32 -10.73 7.25 7.38
C LEU A 32 -10.83 6.66 8.80
N ASN A 33 -10.97 5.34 8.90
CA ASN A 33 -11.12 4.63 10.17
C ASN A 33 -9.92 3.71 10.48
N LYS A 34 -8.78 3.94 9.82
CA LYS A 34 -7.57 3.13 9.98
C LYS A 34 -6.42 4.03 10.44
N ARG A 35 -5.68 3.61 11.48
CA ARG A 35 -4.47 4.33 11.91
C ARG A 35 -3.26 3.78 11.17
N VAL A 36 -2.78 4.57 10.21
CA VAL A 36 -1.55 4.29 9.48
C VAL A 36 -0.37 4.69 10.34
N ARG A 37 0.48 3.71 10.66
CA ARG A 37 1.71 3.84 11.44
C ARG A 37 2.90 4.22 10.57
N ASP A 38 3.01 3.61 9.39
CA ASP A 38 4.15 3.81 8.49
C ASP A 38 3.73 3.64 7.02
N VAL A 39 4.49 4.26 6.12
CA VAL A 39 4.25 4.25 4.67
C VAL A 39 5.57 4.12 3.91
N GLY A 40 5.62 3.18 2.98
CA GLY A 40 6.72 3.03 2.02
C GLY A 40 6.23 3.27 0.60
N CYS A 41 6.90 4.13 -0.16
CA CYS A 41 6.60 4.40 -1.57
C CYS A 41 7.70 3.89 -2.51
N GLY A 42 7.33 3.01 -3.44
CA GLY A 42 8.18 2.50 -4.51
C GLY A 42 7.90 3.26 -5.80
N LEU A 43 8.50 2.83 -6.92
CA LEU A 43 8.33 3.56 -8.19
C LEU A 43 6.87 3.63 -8.66
N ARG A 44 6.15 2.52 -8.54
CA ARG A 44 4.75 2.37 -9.01
C ARG A 44 3.87 1.64 -8.00
N HIS A 45 4.28 1.56 -6.74
CA HIS A 45 3.51 0.89 -5.70
C HIS A 45 3.78 1.49 -4.32
N THR A 46 2.85 1.30 -3.40
CA THR A 46 2.91 1.84 -2.05
C THR A 46 2.50 0.77 -1.07
N VAL A 47 3.14 0.77 0.09
CA VAL A 47 2.86 -0.11 1.23
C VAL A 47 2.46 0.77 2.41
N PHE A 48 1.39 0.39 3.11
CA PHE A 48 0.90 1.05 4.31
C PHE A 48 0.89 0.05 5.44
N VAL A 49 1.45 0.43 6.57
CA VAL A 49 1.47 -0.38 7.78
C VAL A 49 0.58 0.30 8.81
N LEU A 50 -0.39 -0.42 9.36
CA LEU A 50 -1.25 0.08 10.41
C LEU A 50 -0.64 -0.13 11.81
N ASP A 51 -1.23 0.52 12.82
CA ASP A 51 -0.88 0.33 14.23
C ASP A 51 -1.09 -1.10 14.72
N ASP A 52 -2.10 -1.80 14.20
CA ASP A 52 -2.39 -3.20 14.55
C ASP A 52 -1.47 -4.21 13.85
N GLY A 53 -0.54 -3.73 13.02
CA GLY A 53 0.40 -4.53 12.24
C GLY A 53 -0.14 -4.96 10.88
N THR A 54 -1.40 -4.66 10.55
CA THR A 54 -1.96 -4.95 9.22
C THR A 54 -1.20 -4.18 8.15
N VAL A 55 -0.90 -4.86 7.04
CA VAL A 55 -0.22 -4.26 5.88
C VAL A 55 -1.17 -4.22 4.69
N TYR A 56 -1.17 -3.07 4.00
CA TYR A 56 -1.88 -2.86 2.75
C TYR A 56 -0.87 -2.50 1.67
N THR A 57 -1.10 -3.00 0.46
CA THR A 57 -0.28 -2.67 -0.71
C THR A 57 -1.20 -2.22 -1.86
N CYS A 58 -0.74 -1.27 -2.67
CA CYS A 58 -1.44 -0.84 -3.89
C CYS A 58 -0.44 -0.41 -4.97
N GLY A 59 -0.86 -0.41 -6.23
CA GLY A 59 -0.02 -0.02 -7.35
C GLY A 59 0.15 -1.11 -8.42
N CYS A 60 1.23 -0.98 -9.18
CA CYS A 60 1.73 -1.97 -10.12
C CYS A 60 2.10 -3.26 -9.39
N ASN A 61 1.70 -4.40 -9.95
CA ASN A 61 2.02 -5.73 -9.46
C ASN A 61 2.67 -6.62 -10.54
N ASP A 62 3.28 -6.03 -11.57
CA ASP A 62 3.81 -6.77 -12.72
C ASP A 62 4.95 -7.74 -12.35
N LEU A 63 5.59 -7.54 -11.19
CA LEU A 63 6.64 -8.38 -10.65
C LEU A 63 6.23 -9.08 -9.34
N GLY A 64 4.94 -9.05 -8.97
CA GLY A 64 4.47 -9.60 -7.69
C GLY A 64 4.83 -8.76 -6.46
N GLN A 65 5.27 -7.51 -6.65
CA GLN A 65 5.76 -6.64 -5.57
C GLN A 65 4.69 -6.24 -4.53
N LEU A 66 3.41 -6.46 -4.81
CA LEU A 66 2.34 -6.24 -3.82
C LEU A 66 2.22 -7.41 -2.82
N GLY A 67 2.87 -8.55 -3.09
CA GLY A 67 2.88 -9.72 -2.21
C GLY A 67 1.64 -10.61 -2.33
N HIS A 68 0.89 -10.49 -3.42
CA HIS A 68 -0.29 -11.30 -3.71
C HIS A 68 -0.48 -11.51 -5.23
N GLU A 69 -1.27 -12.51 -5.60
CA GLU A 69 -1.56 -12.85 -7.00
C GLU A 69 -2.35 -11.73 -7.71
N LYS A 70 -2.22 -11.66 -9.05
CA LYS A 70 -2.93 -10.72 -9.92
C LYS A 70 -4.33 -11.30 -10.21
N LEU A 71 -5.37 -10.81 -9.55
CA LEU A 71 -6.75 -11.16 -9.89
C LEU A 71 -7.17 -10.34 -11.13
N GLU A 72 -7.67 -11.02 -12.15
CA GLU A 72 -8.12 -10.47 -13.45
C GLU A 72 -9.32 -9.50 -13.35
N THR A 73 -9.83 -9.20 -12.16
CA THR A 73 -10.98 -8.31 -11.99
C THR A 73 -10.54 -6.85 -11.93
N THR A 74 -10.69 -6.21 -13.09
CA THR A 74 -10.82 -4.76 -13.30
C THR A 74 -11.94 -4.22 -12.42
N ASN A 75 -11.64 -3.94 -11.16
CA ASN A 75 -12.29 -2.96 -10.31
C ASN A 75 -11.54 -2.93 -9.00
N CYS A 76 -11.37 -1.73 -8.45
CA CYS A 76 -10.71 -1.50 -7.17
C CYS A 76 -11.47 -2.19 -6.03
N GLU A 77 -11.24 -3.49 -5.87
CA GLU A 77 -11.54 -4.22 -4.66
C GLU A 77 -10.21 -4.71 -4.10
N THR A 78 -9.71 -3.89 -3.18
CA THR A 78 -8.73 -4.20 -2.16
C THR A 78 -8.96 -5.57 -1.55
N TRP A 79 -7.98 -6.47 -1.63
CA TRP A 79 -7.97 -7.70 -0.83
C TRP A 79 -6.64 -7.88 -0.11
N LEU A 80 -6.66 -7.31 1.09
CA LEU A 80 -5.90 -7.57 2.31
C LEU A 80 -5.31 -8.98 2.49
N SER A 81 -3.99 -9.06 2.67
CA SER A 81 -3.40 -10.13 3.48
C SER A 81 -2.82 -9.53 4.77
N PRO A 82 -3.34 -9.89 5.96
CA PRO A 82 -2.80 -9.43 7.23
C PRO A 82 -1.52 -10.20 7.54
N HIS A 83 -0.40 -9.75 6.99
CA HIS A 83 0.91 -10.17 7.45
C HIS A 83 1.50 -9.06 8.33
N ILE A 84 1.74 -9.39 9.61
CA ILE A 84 2.27 -8.46 10.60
C ILE A 84 3.73 -8.17 10.27
N PHE A 85 4.02 -6.94 9.80
CA PHE A 85 5.39 -6.53 9.50
C PHE A 85 5.77 -5.23 10.21
N ALA A 86 7.00 -5.20 10.75
CA ALA A 86 7.43 -4.19 11.70
C ALA A 86 8.05 -2.93 11.06
N TYR A 87 8.61 -3.03 9.85
CA TYR A 87 9.35 -1.96 9.17
C TYR A 87 9.23 -2.08 7.65
N CYS A 88 9.11 -0.96 6.92
CA CYS A 88 9.22 -0.92 5.46
C CYS A 88 10.48 -0.14 5.02
N ALA A 89 11.29 -0.74 4.15
CA ALA A 89 12.39 -0.05 3.44
C ALA A 89 12.08 -0.07 1.94
N ALA A 90 11.91 1.11 1.34
CA ALA A 90 11.61 1.25 -0.09
C ALA A 90 12.90 1.29 -0.92
N GLY A 91 13.16 0.24 -1.71
CA GLY A 91 14.07 0.30 -2.86
C GLY A 91 13.28 0.49 -4.18
N GLN A 92 13.98 0.83 -5.28
CA GLN A 92 13.37 1.08 -6.60
C GLN A 92 12.40 -0.03 -7.07
N CYS A 93 12.60 -1.28 -6.65
CA CYS A 93 11.75 -2.42 -7.04
C CYS A 93 11.35 -3.39 -5.91
N HIS A 94 11.83 -3.22 -4.65
CA HIS A 94 11.65 -4.24 -3.61
C HIS A 94 11.51 -3.63 -2.21
N TYR A 95 10.62 -4.22 -1.41
CA TYR A 95 10.53 -4.06 0.04
C TYR A 95 11.00 -5.33 0.73
N LEU A 96 11.85 -5.18 1.74
CA LEU A 96 12.13 -6.24 2.71
C LEU A 96 11.28 -5.96 3.95
N LEU A 97 10.43 -6.92 4.30
CA LEU A 97 9.58 -6.88 5.47
C LEU A 97 10.18 -7.82 6.51
N PHE A 98 10.59 -7.29 7.66
CA PHE A 98 11.07 -8.11 8.77
C PHE A 98 9.87 -8.49 9.65
N PRO A 99 9.61 -9.79 9.90
CA PRO A 99 8.60 -10.21 10.85
C PRO A 99 8.99 -9.78 12.27
N ALA A 100 8.05 -9.19 13.01
CA ALA A 100 8.25 -8.92 14.43
C ALA A 100 8.14 -10.23 15.21
N TRP A 101 9.25 -10.69 15.81
CA TRP A 101 9.21 -11.80 16.75
C TRP A 101 8.44 -11.35 18.00
N LYS A 102 7.25 -11.92 18.24
CA LYS A 102 6.58 -11.78 19.54
C LYS A 102 7.39 -12.58 20.57
N HIS A 103 8.19 -11.89 21.38
CA HIS A 103 8.66 -12.47 22.64
C HIS A 103 7.48 -12.48 23.62
N PHE A 104 6.95 -13.67 23.87
CA PHE A 104 6.15 -13.94 25.07
C PHE A 104 7.14 -14.25 26.20
N ILE A 105 7.21 -13.37 27.20
CA ILE A 105 7.63 -13.66 28.58
C ILE A 105 6.72 -12.88 29.52
#